data_AF-A0A0C1QTX3-F1
#
_entry.id   AF-A0A0C1QTX3-F1
#
_cell.length_a   1.000
_cell.length_b   1.000
_cell.length_c   1.000
_cell.angle_alpha   90.00
_cell.angle_beta   90.00
_cell.angle_gamma   90.00
#
_symmetry.space_group_name_H-M   'P 1'
#
loop_
_entity.id
_entity.type
_entity.pdbx_description
1 polymer ?
#
loop_
_entity_poly.entity_id
_entity_poly.type
_entity_poly.pdbx_seq_one_letter_code
_entity_poly.pdbx_strand_id
1 'polypeptide(L)'
;MTNPLAIAAVTAVFKDILENHLIHDLITTSVGGVSVTALPPDRISIGTDEHAQINLFLYQVTQNRNVDWVSQELRQHSDRLTKEVLSKNLPLALDLHYLLTVYGAKDFQAEILLGYVMQLLHETSILMQDSIYTALKNASTVNTSSVLSQALATVSISDLAEQIRQIKISPEFFNMEETSKIWSILQTQYRPSIGYQISTIILNN
;
A
#
# COMPACT_ATOMS: atom_id res chain seq x y z
N MET A 1 -7.43 10.65 -18.01
CA MET A 1 -6.03 10.30 -18.21
C MET A 1 -5.58 9.38 -17.08
N THR A 2 -4.76 8.36 -17.33
CA THR A 2 -4.16 7.56 -16.24
C THR A 2 -3.23 8.46 -15.44
N ASN A 3 -3.54 8.68 -14.16
CA ASN A 3 -2.64 9.43 -13.30
C ASN A 3 -1.40 8.59 -12.92
N PRO A 4 -0.17 9.00 -13.29
CA PRO A 4 1.05 8.27 -12.94
C PRO A 4 1.29 8.19 -11.42
N LEU A 5 0.62 9.03 -10.63
CA LEU A 5 0.74 9.04 -9.17
C LEU A 5 -0.11 7.96 -8.49
N ALA A 6 -0.95 7.21 -9.20
CA ALA A 6 -1.86 6.25 -8.59
C ALA A 6 -1.16 5.22 -7.68
N ILE A 7 -0.02 4.67 -8.10
CA ILE A 7 0.74 3.70 -7.28
C ILE A 7 1.31 4.36 -6.02
N ALA A 8 1.91 5.55 -6.17
CA ALA A 8 2.43 6.31 -5.04
C ALA A 8 1.33 6.75 -4.07
N ALA A 9 0.15 7.10 -4.60
CA ALA A 9 -1.04 7.44 -3.84
C ALA A 9 -1.55 6.25 -3.04
N VAL A 10 -1.62 5.05 -3.63
CA VAL A 10 -1.97 3.82 -2.89
C VAL A 10 -0.95 3.54 -1.78
N THR A 11 0.35 3.72 -2.05
CA THR A 11 1.39 3.58 -1.02
C THR A 11 1.19 4.59 0.12
N ALA A 12 0.88 5.85 -0.22
CA ALA A 12 0.63 6.90 0.76
C ALA A 12 -0.61 6.62 1.61
N VAL A 13 -1.70 6.15 1.00
CA VAL A 13 -2.91 5.74 1.72
C VAL A 13 -2.60 4.60 2.68
N PHE A 14 -1.88 3.58 2.22
CA PHE A 14 -1.52 2.44 3.07
C PHE A 14 -0.64 2.86 4.26
N LYS A 15 0.33 3.74 4.01
CA LYS A 15 1.20 4.32 5.04
C LYS A 15 0.41 5.17 6.04
N ASP A 16 -0.45 6.06 5.56
CA ASP A 16 -1.26 6.97 6.40
C ASP A 16 -2.21 6.21 7.32
N ILE A 17 -2.80 5.10 6.86
CA ILE A 17 -3.65 4.26 7.72
C ILE A 17 -2.86 3.69 8.89
N LEU A 18 -1.66 3.18 8.64
CA LEU A 18 -0.80 2.69 9.71
C LEU A 18 -0.42 3.83 10.66
N GLU A 19 0.05 4.96 10.13
CA GLU A 19 0.46 6.11 10.95
C GLU A 19 -0.68 6.62 11.84
N ASN A 20 -1.87 6.83 11.28
CA ASN A 20 -3.00 7.36 12.04
C ASN A 20 -3.45 6.40 13.14
N HIS A 21 -3.57 5.10 12.87
CA HIS A 21 -4.01 4.15 13.88
C HIS A 21 -2.95 3.91 14.97
N LEU A 22 -1.65 3.95 14.62
CA LEU A 22 -0.56 3.85 15.59
C LEU A 22 -0.54 5.04 16.57
N ILE A 23 -0.95 6.23 16.13
CA ILE A 23 -1.02 7.42 16.99
C ILE A 23 -2.22 7.36 17.94
N HIS A 24 -3.33 6.75 17.50
CA HIS A 24 -4.57 6.72 18.26
C HIS A 24 -4.63 5.60 19.31
N ASP A 25 -3.86 4.53 19.16
CA ASP A 25 -3.91 3.38 20.08
C ASP A 25 -2.88 3.39 21.21
N LEU A 26 -3.26 2.72 22.30
CA LEU A 26 -2.50 2.54 23.55
C LEU A 26 -1.14 1.85 23.38
N ILE A 27 -0.78 1.40 22.18
CA ILE A 27 0.44 0.64 21.90
C ILE A 27 1.69 1.51 22.03
N THR A 28 1.55 2.82 21.83
CA THR A 28 2.61 3.79 22.13
C THR A 28 3.13 3.67 23.56
N THR A 29 2.30 3.22 24.52
CA THR A 29 2.72 2.99 25.91
C THR A 29 3.59 1.75 26.10
N SER A 30 3.42 0.72 25.25
CA SER A 30 4.11 -0.58 25.36
C SER A 30 5.32 -0.68 24.42
N VAL A 31 5.19 -0.16 23.20
CA VAL A 31 6.18 -0.26 22.11
C VAL A 31 6.99 1.05 21.97
N GLY A 32 6.50 2.18 22.49
CA GLY A 32 7.10 3.50 22.31
C GLY A 32 6.65 4.19 21.02
N GLY A 33 7.33 5.26 20.63
CA GLY A 33 7.05 5.95 19.36
C GLY A 33 7.36 5.06 18.17
N VAL A 34 6.35 4.78 17.35
CA VAL A 34 6.47 3.96 16.14
C VAL A 34 6.54 4.85 14.91
N SER A 35 7.52 4.61 14.04
CA SER A 35 7.60 5.28 12.73
C SER A 35 7.11 4.35 11.62
N VAL A 36 6.50 4.90 10.57
CA VAL A 36 6.12 4.14 9.37
C VAL A 36 6.88 4.69 8.17
N THR A 37 7.44 3.80 7.37
CA THR A 37 8.25 4.13 6.20
C THR A 37 7.84 3.30 5.00
N ALA A 38 8.16 3.81 3.80
CA ALA A 38 7.94 3.12 2.54
C ALA A 38 9.24 3.11 1.73
N LEU A 39 10.26 2.45 2.28
CA LEU A 39 11.62 2.42 1.73
C LEU A 39 12.05 0.99 1.37
N PRO A 40 13.01 0.83 0.45
CA PRO A 40 13.75 -0.41 0.32
C PRO A 40 14.36 -0.86 1.67
N PRO A 41 14.28 -2.15 2.04
CA PRO A 41 14.78 -2.64 3.33
C PRO A 41 16.27 -2.36 3.61
N ASP A 42 17.10 -2.23 2.57
CA ASP A 42 18.52 -1.88 2.67
C ASP A 42 18.76 -0.43 3.13
N ARG A 43 17.74 0.43 3.05
CA ARG A 43 17.80 1.83 3.49
C ARG A 43 17.29 2.06 4.90
N ILE A 44 16.89 0.99 5.60
CA ILE A 44 16.46 1.08 6.99
C ILE A 44 17.70 1.05 7.90
N SER A 45 17.85 2.09 8.73
CA SER A 45 18.94 2.15 9.71
C SER A 45 18.74 1.10 10.80
N ILE A 46 19.74 0.24 11.00
CA ILE A 46 19.75 -0.83 12.00
C ILE A 46 20.93 -0.67 12.97
N GLY A 47 20.81 -1.25 14.16
CA GLY A 47 21.86 -1.20 15.19
C GLY A 47 21.58 -0.14 16.26
N THR A 48 22.48 0.83 16.44
CA THR A 48 22.39 1.80 17.54
C THR A 48 21.19 2.74 17.44
N ASP A 49 20.72 3.01 16.21
CA ASP A 49 19.58 3.89 15.93
C ASP A 49 18.28 3.11 15.65
N GLU A 50 18.29 1.79 15.89
CA GLU A 50 17.10 0.97 15.72
C GLU A 50 16.00 1.40 16.70
N HIS A 51 14.79 1.52 16.21
CA HIS A 51 13.61 1.90 16.97
C HIS A 51 12.40 1.14 16.45
N ALA A 52 11.25 1.25 17.14
CA ALA A 52 10.02 0.67 16.63
C ALA A 52 9.66 1.30 15.29
N GLN A 53 9.67 0.49 14.24
CA GLN A 53 9.41 0.96 12.90
C GLN A 53 8.70 -0.11 12.09
N ILE A 54 7.75 0.34 11.28
CA ILE A 54 7.12 -0.45 10.22
C ILE A 54 7.67 0.07 8.90
N ASN A 55 8.11 -0.85 8.04
CA ASN A 55 8.48 -0.51 6.68
C ASN A 55 7.61 -1.28 5.68
N LEU A 56 7.10 -0.54 4.70
CA LEU A 56 6.30 -1.01 3.59
C LEU A 56 7.14 -1.03 2.32
N PHE A 57 7.43 -2.20 1.78
CA PHE A 57 8.21 -2.32 0.56
C PHE A 57 7.38 -2.92 -0.58
N LEU A 58 7.09 -2.13 -1.62
CA LEU A 58 6.44 -2.61 -2.84
C LEU A 58 7.43 -3.46 -3.64
N TYR A 59 7.36 -4.79 -3.50
CA TYR A 59 8.33 -5.70 -4.09
C TYR A 59 7.87 -6.27 -5.45
N GLN A 60 6.57 -6.24 -5.74
CA GLN A 60 6.02 -6.74 -6.99
C GLN A 60 4.73 -6.01 -7.38
N VAL A 61 4.53 -5.82 -8.68
CA VAL A 61 3.28 -5.32 -9.27
C VAL A 61 2.78 -6.34 -10.28
N THR A 62 1.53 -6.78 -10.14
CA THR A 62 0.88 -7.70 -11.07
C THR A 62 -0.43 -7.12 -11.59
N GLN A 63 -0.93 -7.67 -12.69
CA GLN A 63 -2.22 -7.28 -13.26
C GLN A 63 -3.34 -8.03 -12.54
N ASN A 64 -4.34 -7.29 -12.06
CA ASN A 64 -5.52 -7.89 -11.45
C ASN A 64 -6.49 -8.40 -12.53
N ARG A 65 -6.40 -9.69 -12.83
CA ARG A 65 -7.20 -10.33 -13.88
C ARG A 65 -8.67 -10.52 -13.51
N ASN A 66 -9.04 -10.44 -12.24
CA ASN A 66 -10.44 -10.64 -11.81
C ASN A 66 -11.34 -9.48 -12.25
N VAL A 67 -10.78 -8.28 -12.38
CA VAL A 67 -11.51 -7.09 -12.86
C VAL A 67 -11.66 -7.10 -14.40
N ASP A 68 -10.75 -7.78 -15.11
CA ASP A 68 -10.82 -7.94 -16.56
C ASP A 68 -11.98 -8.84 -17.03
N TRP A 69 -12.54 -9.67 -16.15
CA TRP A 69 -13.73 -10.47 -16.47
C TRP A 69 -15.01 -9.62 -16.50
N VAL A 70 -15.14 -8.64 -15.60
CA VAL A 70 -16.25 -7.68 -15.64
C VAL A 70 -16.21 -6.87 -16.94
N SER A 71 -15.01 -6.53 -17.42
CA SER A 71 -14.86 -5.87 -18.72
C SER A 71 -15.09 -6.80 -19.92
N GLN A 72 -15.04 -8.13 -19.76
CA GLN A 72 -15.51 -9.08 -20.78
C GLN A 72 -17.04 -9.14 -20.89
N GLU A 73 -17.79 -9.03 -19.80
CA GLU A 73 -19.26 -8.96 -19.87
C GLU A 73 -19.75 -7.66 -20.54
N LEU A 74 -19.06 -6.54 -20.28
CA LEU A 74 -19.26 -5.28 -21.02
C LEU A 74 -18.95 -5.41 -22.52
N ARG A 75 -17.99 -6.26 -22.91
CA ARG A 75 -17.70 -6.58 -24.32
C ARG A 75 -18.82 -7.40 -24.99
N GLN A 76 -19.53 -8.24 -24.25
CA GLN A 76 -20.64 -9.04 -24.79
C GLN A 76 -21.93 -8.23 -24.99
N HIS A 77 -22.14 -7.18 -24.20
CA HIS A 77 -23.32 -6.29 -24.32
C HIS A 77 -23.12 -5.12 -25.30
N SER A 78 -21.91 -4.86 -25.79
CA SER A 78 -21.60 -3.73 -26.67
C SER A 78 -21.42 -4.15 -28.13
N ASP A 79 -22.43 -4.83 -28.70
CA ASP A 79 -22.44 -5.30 -30.10
C ASP A 79 -22.61 -4.18 -31.14
N ARG A 80 -22.22 -2.93 -30.82
CA ARG A 80 -22.40 -1.77 -31.72
C ARG A 80 -21.36 -0.65 -31.62
N LEU A 81 -20.34 -0.77 -30.77
CA LEU A 81 -19.27 0.24 -30.68
C LEU A 81 -17.97 -0.38 -31.20
N THR A 82 -17.40 0.27 -32.22
CA THR A 82 -16.13 -0.06 -32.87
C THR A 82 -15.07 -0.53 -31.88
N LYS A 83 -14.53 -1.74 -32.12
CA LYS A 83 -13.48 -2.45 -31.34
C LYS A 83 -12.28 -1.57 -30.93
N GLU A 84 -12.01 -0.50 -31.68
CA GLU A 84 -10.96 0.49 -31.41
C GLU A 84 -11.26 1.44 -30.24
N VAL A 85 -12.53 1.80 -30.00
CA VAL A 85 -12.90 2.70 -28.89
C VAL A 85 -12.85 1.98 -27.54
N LEU A 86 -13.19 0.68 -27.52
CA LEU A 86 -13.16 -0.15 -26.31
C LEU A 86 -11.73 -0.47 -25.84
N SER A 87 -10.75 -0.51 -26.74
CA SER A 87 -9.35 -0.80 -26.37
C SER A 87 -8.65 0.38 -25.69
N LYS A 88 -9.16 1.60 -25.85
CA LYS A 88 -8.52 2.83 -25.34
C LYS A 88 -8.88 3.18 -23.89
N ASN A 89 -9.99 2.63 -23.39
CA ASN A 89 -10.58 3.02 -22.10
C ASN A 89 -10.67 1.85 -21.10
N LEU A 90 -9.89 0.78 -21.28
CA LEU A 90 -9.91 -0.32 -20.33
C LEU A 90 -9.24 0.12 -19.01
N PRO A 91 -9.91 0.01 -17.85
CA PRO A 91 -9.29 0.34 -16.58
C PRO A 91 -8.08 -0.56 -16.34
N LEU A 92 -6.99 0.03 -15.84
CA LEU A 92 -5.80 -0.70 -15.44
C LEU A 92 -6.01 -1.20 -14.01
N ALA A 93 -6.40 -2.47 -13.88
CA ALA A 93 -6.53 -3.11 -12.58
C ALA A 93 -5.19 -3.72 -12.15
N LEU A 94 -4.70 -3.33 -10.99
CA LEU A 94 -3.38 -3.74 -10.47
C LEU A 94 -3.53 -4.42 -9.11
N ASP A 95 -2.68 -5.41 -8.89
CA ASP A 95 -2.38 -5.97 -7.59
C ASP A 95 -0.95 -5.53 -7.21
N LEU A 96 -0.86 -4.74 -6.14
CA LEU A 96 0.39 -4.22 -5.61
C LEU A 96 0.80 -5.07 -4.41
N HIS A 97 1.92 -5.77 -4.50
CA HIS A 97 2.38 -6.67 -3.45
C HIS A 97 3.42 -5.97 -2.57
N TYR A 98 3.07 -5.76 -1.32
CA TYR A 98 3.91 -5.15 -0.30
C TYR A 98 4.47 -6.22 0.63
N LEU A 99 5.75 -6.08 0.96
CA LEU A 99 6.37 -6.77 2.08
C LEU A 99 6.37 -5.79 3.26
N LEU A 100 5.59 -6.12 4.28
CA LEU A 100 5.56 -5.39 5.53
C LEU A 100 6.60 -6.00 6.47
N THR A 101 7.60 -5.21 6.83
CA THR A 101 8.70 -5.62 7.71
C THR A 101 8.68 -4.78 8.98
N VAL A 102 8.88 -5.40 10.12
CA VAL A 102 8.86 -4.72 11.43
C VAL A 102 10.24 -4.73 12.08
N TYR A 103 10.56 -3.64 12.76
CA TYR A 103 11.84 -3.42 13.43
C TYR A 103 11.59 -3.03 14.89
N GLY A 104 12.53 -3.37 15.77
CA GLY A 104 12.41 -3.12 17.20
C GLY A 104 13.73 -3.37 17.89
N ALA A 105 14.15 -2.42 18.72
CA ALA A 105 15.40 -2.48 19.48
C ALA A 105 15.29 -3.29 20.78
N LYS A 106 14.07 -3.59 21.23
CA LYS A 106 13.80 -4.31 22.49
C LYS A 106 13.16 -5.67 22.21
N ASP A 107 13.33 -6.59 23.17
CA ASP A 107 12.65 -7.89 23.16
C ASP A 107 11.15 -7.73 22.95
N PHE A 108 10.60 -8.60 22.09
CA PHE A 108 9.17 -8.67 21.72
C PHE A 108 8.60 -7.44 21.01
N GLN A 109 9.36 -6.37 20.84
CA GLN A 109 8.87 -5.13 20.26
C GLN A 109 8.40 -5.33 18.81
N ALA A 110 9.17 -6.10 18.03
CA ALA A 110 8.83 -6.44 16.66
C ALA A 110 7.60 -7.35 16.59
N GLU A 111 7.52 -8.39 17.42
CA GLU A 111 6.43 -9.36 17.43
C GLU A 111 5.09 -8.73 17.87
N ILE A 112 5.12 -7.89 18.91
CA ILE A 112 3.93 -7.15 19.36
C ILE A 112 3.43 -6.23 18.26
N LEU A 113 4.35 -5.49 17.64
CA LEU A 113 4.04 -4.55 16.58
C LEU A 113 3.50 -5.28 15.32
N LEU A 114 4.07 -6.43 14.96
CA LEU A 114 3.56 -7.28 13.86
C LEU A 114 2.14 -7.76 14.16
N GLY A 115 1.92 -8.32 15.36
CA GLY A 115 0.59 -8.81 15.77
C GLY A 115 -0.47 -7.71 15.72
N TYR A 116 -0.13 -6.51 16.18
CA TYR A 116 -1.03 -5.36 16.10
C TYR A 116 -1.33 -4.94 14.66
N VAL A 117 -0.29 -4.75 13.83
CA VAL A 117 -0.49 -4.35 12.44
C VAL A 117 -1.36 -5.38 11.70
N MET A 118 -1.16 -6.67 11.97
CA MET A 118 -1.98 -7.73 11.41
C MET A 118 -3.44 -7.62 11.84
N GLN A 119 -3.70 -7.35 13.12
CA GLN A 119 -5.05 -7.11 13.62
C GLN A 119 -5.69 -5.87 12.96
N LEU A 120 -4.98 -4.75 12.96
CA LEU A 120 -5.43 -3.49 12.37
C LEU A 120 -5.82 -3.67 10.90
N LEU A 121 -4.95 -4.28 10.09
CA LEU A 121 -5.18 -4.46 8.66
C LEU A 121 -6.26 -5.51 8.35
N HIS A 122 -6.50 -6.44 9.27
CA HIS A 122 -7.65 -7.34 9.19
C HIS A 122 -8.96 -6.58 9.41
N GLU A 123 -9.00 -5.68 10.40
CA GLU A 123 -10.17 -4.83 10.69
C GLU A 123 -10.40 -3.76 9.62
N THR A 124 -9.35 -3.27 8.96
CA THR A 124 -9.38 -2.20 7.94
C THR A 124 -9.10 -2.70 6.52
N SER A 125 -9.63 -3.88 6.17
CA SER A 125 -9.32 -4.56 4.90
C SER A 125 -9.91 -3.91 3.64
N ILE A 126 -10.89 -3.01 3.78
CA ILE A 126 -11.55 -2.33 2.65
C ILE A 126 -11.56 -0.83 2.91
N LEU A 127 -11.03 -0.07 1.96
CA LEU A 127 -11.00 1.39 2.00
C LEU A 127 -11.82 1.94 0.85
N MET A 128 -12.78 2.78 1.21
CA MET A 128 -13.66 3.48 0.28
C MET A 128 -13.07 4.83 -0.09
N GLN A 129 -13.64 5.46 -1.13
CA GLN A 129 -13.19 6.73 -1.67
C GLN A 129 -12.99 7.83 -0.61
N ASP A 130 -13.88 7.96 0.37
CA ASP A 130 -13.77 8.99 1.42
C ASP A 130 -12.53 8.80 2.31
N SER A 131 -12.22 7.55 2.67
CA SER A 131 -11.03 7.20 3.43
C SER A 131 -9.76 7.46 2.62
N ILE A 132 -9.78 7.09 1.33
CA ILE A 132 -8.68 7.34 0.40
C ILE A 132 -8.42 8.85 0.27
N TYR A 133 -9.47 9.64 0.08
CA TYR A 133 -9.38 11.09 -0.02
C TYR A 133 -8.77 11.70 1.25
N THR A 134 -9.26 11.28 2.42
CA THR A 134 -8.77 11.76 3.71
C THR A 134 -7.28 11.43 3.90
N ALA A 135 -6.88 10.20 3.59
CA ALA A 135 -5.50 9.76 3.70
C ALA A 135 -4.56 10.53 2.74
N LEU A 136 -4.98 10.75 1.49
CA LEU A 136 -4.21 11.55 0.54
C LEU A 136 -4.11 13.02 0.95
N LYS A 137 -5.17 13.58 1.54
CA LYS A 137 -5.16 14.92 2.09
C LYS A 137 -4.16 15.05 3.24
N ASN A 138 -4.13 14.08 4.15
CA ASN A 138 -3.16 14.03 5.24
C ASN A 138 -1.73 13.89 4.70
N ALA A 139 -1.49 13.00 3.74
CA ALA A 139 -0.18 12.83 3.12
C ALA A 139 0.31 14.10 2.40
N SER A 140 -0.61 14.95 1.91
CA SER A 140 -0.27 16.24 1.32
C SER A 140 0.12 17.31 2.37
N THR A 141 -0.34 17.19 3.62
CA THR A 141 -0.16 18.24 4.65
C THR A 141 0.92 17.90 5.68
N VAL A 142 1.15 16.62 5.99
CA VAL A 142 2.05 16.17 7.07
C VAL A 142 3.52 16.50 6.79
N ASN A 143 3.98 16.41 5.53
CA ASN A 143 5.34 16.80 5.17
C ASN A 143 5.39 17.47 3.79
N THR A 144 5.10 18.77 3.78
CA THR A 144 5.03 19.60 2.56
C THR A 144 6.32 19.62 1.73
N SER A 145 7.46 19.21 2.31
CA SER A 145 8.74 19.13 1.61
C SER A 145 9.02 17.76 1.00
N SER A 146 8.16 16.77 1.22
CA SER A 146 8.35 15.43 0.64
C SER A 146 8.06 15.41 -0.86
N VAL A 147 8.73 14.50 -1.58
CA VAL A 147 8.52 14.27 -3.02
C VAL A 147 7.05 13.97 -3.31
N LEU A 148 6.40 13.22 -2.41
CA LEU A 148 4.99 12.84 -2.56
C LEU A 148 4.06 14.05 -2.42
N SER A 149 4.26 14.90 -1.41
CA SER A 149 3.42 16.09 -1.21
C SER A 149 3.59 17.08 -2.35
N GLN A 150 4.80 17.24 -2.89
CA GLN A 150 5.05 18.05 -4.08
C GLN A 150 4.35 17.48 -5.33
N ALA A 151 4.39 16.15 -5.50
CA ALA A 151 3.68 15.49 -6.60
C ALA A 151 2.15 15.64 -6.46
N LEU A 152 1.61 15.44 -5.26
CA LEU A 152 0.17 15.61 -4.98
C LEU A 152 -0.30 17.05 -5.18
N ALA A 153 0.56 18.06 -4.95
CA ALA A 153 0.21 19.46 -5.22
C ALA A 153 -0.04 19.76 -6.71
N THR A 154 0.42 18.90 -7.62
CA THR A 154 0.19 19.05 -9.07
C THR A 154 -1.12 18.44 -9.56
N VAL A 155 -1.88 17.78 -8.69
CA VAL A 155 -3.07 16.99 -9.04
C VAL A 155 -4.23 17.30 -8.09
N SER A 156 -5.47 17.24 -8.59
CA SER A 156 -6.66 17.21 -7.73
C SER A 156 -6.71 15.91 -6.91
N ILE A 157 -6.62 16.02 -5.58
CA ILE A 157 -6.74 14.88 -4.66
C ILE A 157 -8.11 14.19 -4.81
N SER A 158 -9.16 14.97 -5.05
CA SER A 158 -10.52 14.44 -5.27
C SER A 158 -10.57 13.54 -6.50
N ASP A 159 -10.01 14.00 -7.62
CA ASP A 159 -10.01 13.26 -8.89
C ASP A 159 -9.18 11.97 -8.75
N LEU A 160 -8.05 12.04 -8.03
CA LEU A 160 -7.20 10.88 -7.77
C LEU A 160 -7.90 9.84 -6.89
N ALA A 161 -8.62 10.28 -5.85
CA ALA A 161 -9.43 9.39 -5.01
C ALA A 161 -10.57 8.75 -5.82
N GLU A 162 -11.24 9.51 -6.69
CA GLU A 162 -12.29 9.01 -7.58
C GLU A 162 -11.74 8.01 -8.62
N GLN A 163 -10.52 8.22 -9.10
CA GLN A 163 -9.88 7.32 -10.05
C GLN A 163 -9.53 5.97 -9.43
N ILE A 164 -9.12 5.94 -8.15
CA ILE A 164 -8.77 4.73 -7.39
C ILE A 164 -10.05 3.99 -6.92
N ARG A 165 -11.10 4.72 -6.55
CA ARG A 165 -12.41 4.28 -6.00
C ARG A 165 -12.37 3.47 -4.71
N GLN A 166 -11.63 2.37 -4.72
CA GLN A 166 -11.60 1.39 -3.66
C GLN A 166 -10.24 0.72 -3.62
N ILE A 167 -9.77 0.50 -2.40
CA ILE A 167 -8.58 -0.30 -2.13
C ILE A 167 -9.02 -1.50 -1.28
N LYS A 168 -8.62 -2.69 -1.69
CA LYS A 168 -8.75 -3.90 -0.88
C LYS A 168 -7.36 -4.35 -0.44
N ILE A 169 -7.19 -4.52 0.86
CA ILE A 169 -5.97 -5.02 1.49
C ILE A 169 -6.22 -6.49 1.85
N SER A 170 -5.29 -7.37 1.50
CA SER A 170 -5.40 -8.79 1.80
C SER A 170 -4.03 -9.34 2.23
N PRO A 171 -3.93 -10.09 3.33
CA PRO A 171 -2.67 -10.69 3.74
C PRO A 171 -2.23 -11.75 2.73
N GLU A 172 -0.93 -11.81 2.49
CA GLU A 172 -0.26 -12.79 1.64
C GLU A 172 0.74 -13.57 2.52
N PHE A 173 0.46 -14.86 2.72
CA PHE A 173 1.26 -15.73 3.57
C PHE A 173 2.26 -16.51 2.74
N PHE A 174 3.54 -16.25 2.95
CA PHE A 174 4.63 -16.96 2.31
C PHE A 174 5.00 -18.22 3.10
N ASN A 175 5.38 -19.28 2.37
CA ASN A 175 6.08 -20.40 2.97
C ASN A 175 7.56 -20.05 3.23
N MET A 176 8.29 -20.97 3.88
CA MET A 176 9.69 -20.75 4.25
C MET A 176 10.61 -20.55 3.03
N GLU A 177 10.36 -21.27 1.93
CA GLU A 177 11.16 -21.16 0.71
C GLU A 177 10.94 -19.81 0.02
N GLU A 178 9.68 -19.39 -0.11
CA GLU A 178 9.30 -18.08 -0.66
C GLU A 178 9.91 -16.94 0.16
N THR A 179 9.78 -17.03 1.49
CA THR A 179 10.37 -16.07 2.43
C THR A 179 11.88 -16.00 2.23
N SER A 180 12.56 -17.15 2.17
CA SER A 180 14.01 -17.20 1.96
C SER A 180 14.43 -16.57 0.62
N LYS A 181 13.68 -16.82 -0.46
CA LYS A 181 13.95 -16.22 -1.78
C LYS A 181 13.79 -14.70 -1.75
N ILE A 182 12.70 -14.20 -1.18
CA ILE A 182 12.45 -12.75 -1.07
C ILE A 182 13.60 -12.09 -0.32
N TRP A 183 13.95 -12.60 0.87
CA TRP A 183 15.03 -12.01 1.68
C TRP A 183 16.42 -12.15 1.04
N SER A 184 16.66 -13.21 0.26
CA SER A 184 17.90 -13.33 -0.52
C SER A 184 18.00 -12.28 -1.62
N ILE A 185 16.88 -11.89 -2.25
CA ILE A 185 16.85 -10.83 -3.27
C ILE A 185 17.12 -9.47 -2.63
N LEU A 186 16.58 -9.24 -1.44
CA LEU A 186 16.75 -7.98 -0.70
C LEU A 186 18.18 -7.74 -0.23
N GLN A 187 18.99 -8.80 -0.09
CA GLN A 187 20.38 -8.74 0.39
C GLN A 187 20.53 -8.07 1.76
N THR A 188 19.50 -8.19 2.62
CA THR A 188 19.49 -7.66 3.98
C THR A 188 19.27 -8.77 4.99
N GLN A 189 19.53 -8.47 6.26
CA GLN A 189 19.33 -9.42 7.33
C GLN A 189 17.84 -9.64 7.58
N TYR A 190 17.42 -10.91 7.66
CA TYR A 190 16.03 -11.28 7.89
C TYR A 190 15.43 -10.55 9.10
N ARG A 191 14.17 -10.12 8.95
CA ARG A 191 13.33 -9.55 10.01
C ARG A 191 11.94 -10.16 9.96
N PRO A 192 11.18 -10.14 11.07
CA PRO A 192 9.79 -10.54 11.05
C PRO A 192 9.01 -9.74 9.99
N SER A 193 8.28 -10.45 9.14
CA SER A 193 7.62 -9.85 7.98
C SER A 193 6.39 -10.63 7.53
N ILE A 194 5.48 -9.93 6.86
CA ILE A 194 4.28 -10.50 6.23
C ILE A 194 4.02 -9.83 4.87
N GLY A 195 3.49 -10.58 3.92
CA GLY A 195 3.06 -10.03 2.63
C GLY A 195 1.66 -9.41 2.72
N TYR A 196 1.41 -8.37 1.94
CA TYR A 196 0.09 -7.83 1.71
C TYR A 196 -0.11 -7.55 0.22
N GLN A 197 -1.19 -8.09 -0.33
CA GLN A 197 -1.68 -7.74 -1.64
C GLN A 197 -2.68 -6.58 -1.52
N ILE A 198 -2.42 -5.50 -2.24
CA ILE A 198 -3.33 -4.38 -2.40
C ILE A 198 -3.91 -4.40 -3.81
N SER A 199 -5.20 -4.74 -3.89
CA SER A 199 -5.96 -4.68 -5.14
C SER A 199 -6.57 -3.31 -5.34
N THR A 200 -6.36 -2.72 -6.50
CA THR A 200 -6.92 -1.43 -6.90
C THR A 200 -7.30 -1.42 -8.38
N ILE A 201 -8.28 -0.59 -8.73
CA ILE A 201 -8.70 -0.37 -10.11
C ILE A 201 -8.36 1.07 -10.45
N ILE A 202 -7.47 1.28 -11.40
CA ILE A 202 -7.09 2.60 -11.87
C ILE A 202 -7.85 2.87 -13.16
N LEU A 203 -8.84 3.74 -13.09
CA LEU A 203 -9.63 4.11 -14.27
C LEU A 203 -8.90 5.11 -15.16
N ASN A 204 -9.12 5.02 -16.46
CA ASN A 204 -8.73 6.04 -17.42
C ASN A 204 -9.96 6.89 -17.72
N ASN A 205 -9.95 8.16 -17.32
CA ASN A 205 -10.88 9.17 -17.85
C ASN A 205 -10.51 9.59 -19.27
#